data_AF-A0A949ABC3-F1
#
_entry.id   AF-A0A949ABC3-F1
#
_cell.length_a   1.000
_cell.length_b   1.000
_cell.length_c   1.000
_cell.angle_alpha   90.00
_cell.angle_beta   90.00
_cell.angle_gamma   90.00
#
_symmetry.space_group_name_H-M   'P 1'
#
loop_
_entity.id
_entity.type
_entity.pdbx_description
1 polymer ?
#
loop_
_entity_poly.entity_id
_entity_poly.type
_entity_poly.pdbx_seq_one_letter_code
_entity_poly.pdbx_strand_id
1 'polypeptide(L)' 'MTMIVEGEAKRMAFQAKAFDFSEEGIGLLTDFPLRISQIIGFEAELGNRSGVVEWSSMVDEQTYRAGVKFA' A
#
# COMPACT_ATOMS: atom_id res chain seq x y z
N MET A 1 12.26 -16.41 -15.10
CA MET A 1 11.19 -17.01 -15.91
C MET A 1 9.88 -16.63 -15.22
N THR A 2 9.13 -15.69 -15.77
CA THR A 2 7.90 -15.18 -15.13
C THR A 2 6.72 -15.72 -15.93
N MET A 3 6.02 -16.71 -15.38
CA MET A 3 4.74 -17.16 -15.92
C MET A 3 3.66 -16.16 -15.46
N ILE A 4 3.05 -15.48 -16.42
CA ILE A 4 1.86 -14.66 -16.20
C ILE A 4 0.70 -15.50 -16.75
N VAL A 5 -0.03 -16.16 -15.86
CA VAL A 5 -1.28 -16.86 -16.16
C VAL A 5 -2.41 -15.84 -16.03
N GLU A 6 -2.96 -15.38 -17.15
CA GLU A 6 -4.26 -14.67 -17.30
C GLU A 6 -4.69 -13.73 -16.15
N GLY A 7 -3.80 -12.85 -15.68
CA GLY A 7 -4.12 -11.89 -14.63
C GLY A 7 -3.62 -10.50 -15.01
N GLU A 8 -4.52 -9.60 -15.42
CA GLU A 8 -4.21 -8.19 -15.58
C GLU A 8 -3.59 -7.66 -14.28
N ALA A 9 -2.28 -7.36 -14.31
CA ALA A 9 -1.62 -6.66 -13.22
C ALA A 9 -2.10 -5.20 -13.24
N LYS A 10 -3.26 -4.95 -12.62
CA LYS A 10 -3.84 -3.61 -12.54
C LYS A 10 -3.07 -2.78 -11.52
N ARG A 11 -2.03 -2.09 -12.00
CA ARG A 11 -1.30 -1.11 -11.19
C ARG A 11 -2.17 0.14 -11.08
N MET A 12 -2.67 0.40 -9.88
CA MET A 12 -3.43 1.61 -9.58
C MET A 12 -2.52 2.59 -8.85
N ALA A 13 -2.44 3.82 -9.35
CA ALA A 13 -1.82 4.92 -8.64
C ALA A 13 -2.92 5.65 -7.87
N PHE A 14 -2.69 5.89 -6.58
CA PHE A 14 -3.58 6.65 -5.72
C PHE A 14 -2.73 7.53 -4.80
N GLN A 15 -3.30 8.66 -4.38
CA GLN A 15 -2.68 9.48 -3.36
C GLN A 15 -3.08 8.91 -1.99
N ALA A 16 -2.09 8.77 -1.11
CA ALA A 16 -2.30 8.40 0.27
C ALA A 16 -1.47 9.33 1.16
N LYS A 17 -1.99 9.66 2.33
CA LYS A 17 -1.28 10.46 3.32
C LYS A 17 -0.56 9.52 4.28
N ALA A 18 0.76 9.62 4.35
CA ALA A 18 1.52 8.97 5.40
C ALA A 18 1.25 9.70 6.73
N PHE A 19 0.83 8.96 7.75
CA PHE A 19 0.65 9.51 9.11
C PHE A 19 1.70 8.99 10.10
N ASP A 20 2.35 7.88 9.76
CA ASP A 20 3.39 7.25 10.58
C ASP A 20 4.44 6.64 9.66
N PHE A 21 5.72 6.79 10.00
CA PHE A 21 6.83 6.31 9.19
C PHE A 21 7.93 5.77 10.11
N SER A 22 8.29 4.52 9.92
CA SER A 22 9.37 3.85 10.64
C SER A 22 10.31 3.13 9.67
N GLU A 23 11.40 2.59 10.19
CA GLU A 23 12.31 1.77 9.39
C GLU A 23 11.66 0.45 8.95
N GLU A 24 10.72 -0.07 9.75
CA GLU A 24 10.02 -1.33 9.47
C GLU A 24 8.80 -1.18 8.56
N GLY A 25 8.23 0.02 8.47
CA GLY A 25 7.01 0.23 7.69
C GLY A 25 6.49 1.66 7.68
N ILE A 26 5.28 1.81 7.14
CA ILE A 26 4.59 3.09 6.99
C ILE A 26 3.10 2.91 7.22
N GLY A 27 2.54 3.83 8.00
CA GLY A 27 1.11 3.99 8.19
C GLY A 27 0.54 4.92 7.14
N LEU A 28 -0.44 4.44 6.39
CA LEU A 28 -1.12 5.18 5.33
C LEU A 28 -2.58 5.46 5.69
N LEU A 29 -3.03 6.65 5.33
CA LEU A 29 -4.44 7.02 5.21
C LEU A 29 -4.77 7.18 3.73
N THR A 30 -5.82 6.51 3.27
CA THR A 30 -6.23 6.50 1.87
C THR A 30 -7.74 6.36 1.78
N ASP A 31 -8.33 6.93 0.74
CA ASP A 31 -9.76 6.78 0.46
C ASP A 31 -10.05 5.44 -0.25
N PHE A 32 -8.99 4.65 -0.52
CA PHE A 32 -9.08 3.36 -1.17
C PHE A 32 -8.96 2.20 -0.19
N PRO A 33 -9.86 1.20 -0.25
CA PRO A 33 -9.76 0.01 0.58
C PRO A 33 -8.57 -0.85 0.15
N LEU A 34 -7.49 -0.81 0.93
CA LEU A 34 -6.33 -1.69 0.73
C LEU A 34 -6.60 -3.07 1.31
N ARG A 35 -6.16 -4.11 0.62
CA ARG A 35 -6.30 -5.51 1.08
C ARG A 35 -5.02 -5.98 1.76
N ILE A 36 -5.17 -6.83 2.77
CA ILE A 36 -4.03 -7.53 3.39
C ILE A 36 -3.30 -8.34 2.31
N SER A 37 -1.97 -8.39 2.39
CA SER A 37 -1.07 -9.02 1.43
C SER A 37 -1.00 -8.31 0.06
N GLN A 38 -1.61 -7.13 -0.09
CA GLN A 38 -1.44 -6.29 -1.28
C GLN A 38 -0.07 -5.61 -1.25
N ILE A 39 0.62 -5.60 -2.39
CA ILE A 39 1.90 -4.91 -2.55
C ILE A 39 1.65 -3.46 -2.94
N ILE A 40 2.22 -2.54 -2.18
CA ILE A 40 2.22 -1.10 -2.44
C ILE A 40 3.62 -0.67 -2.82
N GLY A 41 3.75 -0.06 -3.99
CA GLY A 41 4.97 0.60 -4.42
C GLY A 41 4.86 2.09 -4.16
N PHE A 42 5.85 2.66 -3.48
CA PHE A 42 5.93 4.09 -3.25
C PHE A 42 6.78 4.75 -4.34
N GLU A 43 6.31 5.89 -4.86
CA GLU A 43 7.06 6.64 -5.87
C GLU A 43 8.33 7.29 -5.29
N ALA A 44 9.17 7.81 -6.18
CA ALA A 44 10.59 8.12 -5.96
C ALA A 44 10.91 9.01 -4.74
N GLU A 45 9.98 9.83 -4.26
CA GLU A 45 10.17 10.67 -3.07
C GLU A 45 10.35 9.85 -1.78
N LEU A 46 9.87 8.60 -1.76
CA LEU A 46 10.06 7.64 -0.66
C LEU A 46 11.16 6.60 -0.95
N GLY A 47 11.98 6.84 -1.99
CA GLY A 47 13.14 6.01 -2.31
C GLY A 47 12.84 4.74 -3.12
N ASN A 48 11.77 4.73 -3.91
CA ASN A 48 11.32 3.55 -4.67
C ASN A 48 11.15 2.29 -3.79
N ARG A 49 10.69 2.48 -2.55
CA ARG A 49 10.41 1.37 -1.65
C ARG A 49 9.12 0.68 -2.05
N SER A 50 9.07 -0.61 -1.79
CA SER A 50 7.85 -1.40 -1.86
C SER A 50 7.58 -2.02 -0.49
N GLY A 51 6.31 -2.20 -0.17
CA GLY A 51 5.92 -2.89 1.04
C GLY A 51 4.63 -3.68 0.86
N VAL A 52 4.32 -4.49 1.86
CA VAL A 52 3.14 -5.34 1.90
C VAL A 52 2.18 -4.79 2.95
N VAL A 53 0.89 -4.71 2.61
CA VAL A 53 -0.16 -4.34 3.57
C VAL A 53 -0.33 -5.47 4.58
N GLU A 54 0.02 -5.21 5.83
CA GLU A 54 -0.14 -6.17 6.94
C GLU A 54 -1.55 -6.07 7.55
N TRP A 55 -2.11 -4.87 7.60
CA TRP A 55 -3.45 -4.62 8.11
C TRP A 55 -4.08 -3.42 7.41
N SER A 56 -5.41 -3.43 7.37
CA SER A 56 -6.22 -2.36 6.81
C SER A 56 -7.53 -2.29 7.59
N SER A 57 -7.90 -1.09 8.00
CA SER A 57 -9.12 -0.81 8.76
C SER A 57 -9.77 0.46 8.27
N MET A 58 -11.09 0.44 8.14
CA MET A 58 -11.87 1.65 7.91
C MET A 58 -11.82 2.53 9.18
N VAL A 59 -11.56 3.82 9.01
CA VAL A 59 -11.56 4.82 10.09
C VAL A 59 -12.83 5.64 10.05
N ASP A 60 -13.26 6.01 8.83
CA ASP A 60 -14.49 6.79 8.57
C ASP A 60 -15.20 6.21 7.34
N GLU A 61 -16.40 6.71 7.00
CA GLU A 61 -17.23 6.24 5.88
C GLU A 61 -16.50 6.26 4.51
N GLN A 62 -15.44 7.05 4.37
CA GLN A 62 -14.64 7.16 3.14
C GLN A 62 -13.13 6.99 3.34
N THR A 63 -12.66 6.89 4.59
CA THR A 63 -11.23 6.89 4.91
C THR A 63 -10.81 5.54 5.46
N TYR A 64 -9.77 4.97 4.86
CA TYR A 64 -9.13 3.73 5.29
C TYR A 64 -7.74 4.03 5.83
N ARG A 65 -7.35 3.25 6.83
CA ARG A 65 -6.01 3.25 7.40
C ARG A 65 -5.38 1.90 7.17
N ALA A 66 -4.17 1.89 6.65
CA ALA A 66 -3.42 0.68 6.40
C ALA A 66 -2.02 0.78 6.98
N GLY A 67 -1.54 -0.33 7.53
CA GLY A 67 -0.14 -0.52 7.87
C GLY A 67 0.55 -1.28 6.75
N VAL A 68 1.60 -0.69 6.19
CA VAL A 68 2.43 -1.31 5.17
C VAL A 68 3.79 -1.61 5.78
N LYS A 69 4.22 -2.86 5.72
CA LYS A 69 5.56 -3.29 6.12
C LYS A 69 6.50 -3.21 4.93
N PHE A 70 7.64 -2.55 5.07
CA PHE A 70 8.62 -2.49 3.99
C PHE A 70 9.26 -3.86 3.76
N ALA A 71 9.58 -4.14 2.48
CA ALA A 71 10.31 -5.34 2.06
C ALA A 71 11.83 -5.10 2.09
#